data_AF-A0A6A6EAT4-F1
#
_entry.id   AF-A0A6A6EAT4-F1
#
_cell.length_a   1.000
_cell.length_b   1.000
_cell.length_c   1.000
_cell.angle_alpha   90.00
_cell.angle_beta   90.00
_cell.angle_gamma   90.00
#
_symmetry.space_group_name_H-M   'P 1'
#
loop_
_entity.id
_entity.type
_entity.pdbx_description
1 polymer ?
#
loop_
_entity_poly.entity_id
_entity_poly.type
_entity_poly.pdbx_seq_one_letter_code
_entity_poly.pdbx_strand_id
1 'polypeptide(L)'
;MPSEPEPHTPTTTTVPSSSPPSPKSEPVLTPRQKLNLLLYRFLLRIGRSTDRTLTRLSALLSNPTTCDTLLTTLEYTLSLLSHLLSRALSSRLSSLATSIAEKAHDALLPGEEVTLALPAPEKIKVLAQATASTKALASTKALASLISDFRVFVRLWGLVGIYMWGRETWLSPLAEGGSRKERVLRGVTWGQIAACTAYQVLENGAYLASKGILNTVGWTGEQGKKRETRWWVWSSRFWGVHVGLEVLRLWVLWRCKDEEIKWDDGADEKEGKLLREEKKREDRLWWRDAVSNAAYAPLTIHWSVEEGIAGDAWVSFLGMIAGGAMLVDAWRSTA
;
A
#
# COMPACT_ATOMS: atom_id res chain seq x y z
N MET A 1 -52.19 -23.07 -68.19
CA MET A 1 -52.36 -24.47 -68.61
C MET A 1 -50.98 -25.06 -68.88
N PRO A 2 -50.75 -26.32 -68.48
CA PRO A 2 -49.57 -26.88 -67.81
C PRO A 2 -48.47 -27.30 -68.83
N SER A 3 -47.24 -27.72 -68.49
CA SER A 3 -46.85 -28.79 -67.56
C SER A 3 -45.32 -28.85 -67.39
N GLU A 4 -44.87 -29.23 -66.19
CA GLU A 4 -43.60 -29.91 -65.92
C GLU A 4 -43.70 -31.38 -66.44
N PRO A 5 -42.62 -32.05 -66.89
CA PRO A 5 -41.78 -32.83 -65.96
C PRO A 5 -40.27 -32.97 -66.29
N GLU A 6 -39.45 -33.03 -65.23
CA GLU A 6 -38.10 -33.65 -65.26
C GLU A 6 -38.17 -35.16 -65.55
N PRO A 7 -37.07 -35.78 -66.02
CA PRO A 7 -36.32 -36.63 -65.06
C PRO A 7 -34.80 -36.69 -65.26
N HIS A 8 -34.09 -36.84 -64.14
CA HIS A 8 -32.65 -37.10 -64.05
C HIS A 8 -32.20 -38.49 -64.56
N THR A 9 -30.98 -38.59 -65.08
CA THR A 9 -30.14 -39.82 -65.06
C THR A 9 -28.66 -39.45 -65.35
N PRO A 10 -27.68 -40.28 -64.97
CA PRO A 10 -26.55 -39.86 -64.17
C PRO A 10 -25.25 -39.78 -65.00
N THR A 11 -24.45 -38.73 -64.78
CA THR A 11 -23.07 -38.71 -65.29
C THR A 11 -22.11 -38.95 -64.13
N THR A 12 -21.61 -40.18 -64.07
CA THR A 12 -20.44 -40.57 -63.30
C THR A 12 -19.24 -39.77 -63.76
N THR A 13 -18.92 -38.68 -63.06
CA THR A 13 -17.64 -37.98 -63.23
C THR A 13 -16.59 -38.67 -62.37
N THR A 14 -15.83 -39.58 -62.97
CA THR A 14 -14.55 -40.05 -62.43
C THR A 14 -13.54 -38.91 -62.48
N VAL A 15 -13.40 -38.20 -61.36
CA VAL A 15 -12.32 -37.22 -61.15
C VAL A 15 -11.00 -38.00 -61.00
N PRO A 16 -9.91 -37.62 -61.70
CA PRO A 16 -8.61 -38.24 -61.51
C PRO A 16 -8.13 -37.97 -60.09
N SER A 17 -7.76 -39.05 -59.38
CA SER A 17 -7.17 -39.02 -58.05
C SER A 17 -5.92 -38.13 -58.03
N SER A 18 -6.07 -36.88 -57.58
CA SER A 18 -4.94 -36.05 -57.18
C SER A 18 -4.39 -36.63 -55.89
N SER A 19 -3.22 -37.25 -55.96
CA SER A 19 -2.47 -37.70 -54.79
C SER A 19 -2.35 -36.55 -53.78
N PRO A 20 -2.69 -36.74 -52.50
CA PRO A 20 -2.60 -35.68 -51.51
C PRO A 20 -1.12 -35.26 -51.37
N PRO A 21 -0.83 -33.95 -51.21
CA PRO A 21 0.54 -33.52 -50.93
C PRO A 21 1.01 -34.21 -49.66
N SER A 22 2.17 -34.88 -49.73
CA SER A 22 2.79 -35.52 -48.58
C SER A 22 2.83 -34.55 -47.39
N PRO A 23 2.48 -34.99 -46.17
CA PRO A 23 2.52 -34.12 -45.00
C PRO A 23 3.94 -33.59 -44.85
N LYS A 24 4.08 -32.26 -44.88
CA LYS A 24 5.35 -31.59 -44.57
C LYS A 24 5.80 -32.10 -43.20
N SER A 25 6.89 -32.85 -43.16
CA SER A 25 7.48 -33.33 -41.92
C SER A 25 7.80 -32.13 -41.04
N GLU A 26 7.18 -32.07 -39.87
CA GLU A 26 7.53 -31.05 -38.87
C GLU A 26 9.03 -31.17 -38.57
N PRO A 27 9.80 -30.07 -38.59
CA PRO A 27 11.23 -30.13 -38.33
C PRO A 27 11.45 -30.65 -36.91
N VAL A 28 12.03 -31.85 -36.79
CA VAL A 28 12.38 -32.46 -35.51
C VAL A 28 13.50 -31.62 -34.87
N LEU A 29 13.12 -30.71 -33.98
CA LEU A 29 14.05 -29.85 -33.27
C LEU A 29 14.99 -30.69 -32.39
N THR A 30 16.29 -30.49 -32.56
CA THR A 30 17.32 -31.08 -31.70
C THR A 30 17.16 -30.59 -30.24
N PRO A 31 17.59 -31.37 -29.23
CA PRO A 31 17.52 -30.95 -27.82
C PRO A 31 18.15 -29.58 -27.56
N ARG A 32 19.25 -29.24 -28.25
CA ARG A 32 19.90 -27.92 -28.18
C ARG A 32 19.02 -26.79 -28.75
N GLN A 33 18.35 -27.02 -29.88
CA GLN A 33 17.41 -26.03 -30.45
C GLN A 33 16.19 -25.84 -29.55
N LYS A 34 15.68 -26.90 -28.92
CA LYS A 34 14.61 -26.80 -27.92
C LYS A 34 15.04 -25.98 -26.70
N LEU A 35 16.26 -26.19 -26.19
CA LEU A 35 16.81 -25.40 -25.08
C LEU A 35 16.97 -23.92 -25.45
N ASN A 36 17.51 -23.62 -26.63
CA ASN A 36 17.66 -22.24 -27.11
C ASN A 36 16.29 -21.54 -27.27
N LEU A 37 15.29 -22.26 -27.76
CA LEU A 37 13.92 -21.74 -27.88
C LEU A 37 13.30 -21.46 -26.51
N LEU A 38 13.50 -22.35 -25.53
CA LEU A 38 13.02 -22.17 -24.16
C LEU A 38 13.70 -20.98 -23.48
N LEU A 39 15.03 -20.86 -23.63
CA LEU A 39 15.79 -19.73 -23.12
C LEU A 39 15.33 -18.42 -23.76
N TYR A 40 15.13 -18.39 -25.07
CA TYR A 40 14.61 -17.21 -25.78
C TYR A 40 13.22 -16.82 -25.30
N ARG A 41 12.30 -17.79 -25.15
CA ARG A 41 10.96 -17.54 -24.59
C ARG A 41 11.01 -17.05 -23.15
N PHE A 42 11.92 -17.59 -22.35
CA PHE A 42 12.12 -17.17 -20.96
C PHE A 42 12.64 -15.72 -20.90
N LEU A 43 13.67 -15.40 -21.68
CA LEU A 43 14.23 -14.05 -21.77
C LEU A 43 13.22 -13.04 -22.31
N LEU A 44 12.45 -13.39 -23.34
CA LEU A 44 11.37 -12.53 -23.83
C LEU A 44 10.26 -12.34 -22.79
N ARG A 45 9.89 -13.39 -22.05
CA ARG A 45 8.88 -13.31 -21.00
C ARG A 45 9.36 -12.41 -19.86
N ILE A 46 10.63 -12.54 -19.45
CA ILE A 46 11.25 -11.64 -18.47
C ILE A 46 11.29 -10.22 -19.01
N GLY A 47 11.79 -10.01 -20.23
CA GLY A 47 11.88 -8.68 -20.85
C GLY A 47 10.52 -7.99 -20.90
N ARG A 48 9.48 -8.66 -21.39
CA ARG A 48 8.10 -8.14 -21.43
C ARG A 48 7.52 -7.90 -20.04
N SER A 49 7.78 -8.80 -19.09
CA SER A 49 7.32 -8.65 -17.71
C SER A 49 7.98 -7.45 -17.02
N THR A 50 9.28 -7.30 -17.20
CA THR A 50 10.08 -6.20 -16.64
C THR A 50 9.65 -4.88 -17.27
N ASP A 51 9.54 -4.81 -18.58
CA ASP A 51 9.08 -3.62 -19.30
C ASP A 51 7.68 -3.17 -18.85
N ARG A 52 6.73 -4.12 -18.76
CA ARG A 52 5.40 -3.86 -18.22
C ARG A 52 5.45 -3.35 -16.77
N THR A 53 6.33 -3.91 -15.94
CA THR A 53 6.47 -3.51 -14.53
C THR A 53 7.08 -2.11 -14.42
N LEU A 54 8.12 -1.81 -15.20
CA LEU A 54 8.78 -0.50 -15.24
C LEU A 54 7.84 0.59 -15.73
N THR A 55 7.03 0.30 -16.76
CA THR A 55 6.06 1.26 -17.29
C THR A 55 5.00 1.60 -16.23
N ARG A 56 4.50 0.59 -15.51
CA ARG A 56 3.54 0.79 -14.41
C ARG A 56 4.16 1.50 -13.22
N LEU A 57 5.41 1.18 -12.87
CA LEU A 57 6.14 1.86 -11.82
C LEU A 57 6.37 3.34 -12.17
N SER A 58 6.73 3.64 -13.42
CA SER A 58 6.85 5.00 -13.92
C SER A 58 5.53 5.77 -13.79
N ALA A 59 4.41 5.13 -14.14
CA ALA A 59 3.08 5.71 -13.97
C ALA A 59 2.71 5.96 -12.48
N LEU A 60 3.14 5.11 -11.55
CA LEU A 60 2.96 5.35 -10.12
C LEU A 60 3.83 6.50 -9.61
N LEU A 61 5.07 6.60 -10.08
CA LEU A 61 6.04 7.58 -9.60
C LEU A 61 5.81 8.98 -10.20
N SER A 62 5.16 9.07 -11.36
CA SER A 62 4.89 10.34 -12.04
C SER A 62 3.81 11.18 -11.33
N ASN A 63 2.90 10.54 -10.60
CA ASN A 63 1.87 11.24 -9.82
C ASN A 63 2.28 11.30 -8.33
N PRO A 64 2.38 12.50 -7.73
CA PRO A 64 2.78 12.67 -6.33
C PRO A 64 1.95 11.86 -5.32
N THR A 65 0.63 11.72 -5.56
CA THR A 65 -0.28 11.01 -4.65
C THR A 65 -0.02 9.50 -4.65
N THR A 66 0.18 8.93 -5.84
CA THR A 66 0.49 7.49 -5.98
C THR A 66 1.93 7.19 -5.55
N CYS A 67 2.84 8.14 -5.75
CA CYS A 67 4.20 8.08 -5.22
C CYS A 67 4.20 8.05 -3.68
N ASP A 68 3.46 8.95 -3.01
CA ASP A 68 3.34 8.92 -1.55
C ASP A 68 2.71 7.61 -1.06
N THR A 69 1.71 7.08 -1.75
CA THR A 69 1.09 5.78 -1.41
C THR A 69 2.10 4.62 -1.46
N LEU A 70 2.95 4.60 -2.49
CA LEU A 70 4.04 3.62 -2.61
C LEU A 70 5.04 3.79 -1.46
N LEU A 71 5.48 5.02 -1.19
CA LEU A 71 6.43 5.34 -0.13
C LEU A 71 5.89 5.00 1.26
N THR A 72 4.61 5.28 1.53
CA THR A 72 3.90 4.90 2.75
C THR A 72 3.97 3.39 2.97
N THR A 73 3.60 2.63 1.94
CA THR A 73 3.60 1.16 2.01
C THR A 73 5.00 0.63 2.23
N LEU A 74 5.99 1.18 1.52
CA LEU A 74 7.39 0.81 1.63
C LEU A 74 7.93 1.10 3.03
N GLU A 75 7.72 2.30 3.58
CA GLU A 75 8.14 2.73 4.92
C GLU A 75 7.64 1.76 5.99
N TYR A 76 6.34 1.49 6.02
CA TYR A 76 5.74 0.63 7.02
C TYR A 76 6.12 -0.85 6.84
N THR A 77 6.30 -1.30 5.60
CA THR A 77 6.81 -2.66 5.32
C THR A 77 8.24 -2.83 5.82
N LEU A 78 9.11 -1.86 5.54
CA LEU A 78 10.50 -1.86 6.00
C LEU A 78 10.55 -1.78 7.53
N SER A 79 9.73 -0.94 8.15
CA SER A 79 9.64 -0.83 9.61
C SER A 79 9.17 -2.14 10.25
N LEU A 80 8.14 -2.77 9.70
CA LEU A 80 7.66 -4.08 10.16
C LEU A 80 8.74 -5.14 10.03
N LEU A 81 9.41 -5.20 8.87
CA LEU A 81 10.52 -6.13 8.64
C LEU A 81 11.65 -5.92 9.66
N SER A 82 11.99 -4.67 9.95
CA SER A 82 13.03 -4.33 10.94
C SER A 82 12.64 -4.78 12.35
N HIS A 83 11.38 -4.63 12.77
CA HIS A 83 10.91 -5.07 14.09
C HIS A 83 10.87 -6.60 14.19
N LEU A 84 10.40 -7.28 13.14
CA LEU A 84 10.38 -8.75 13.09
C LEU A 84 11.80 -9.34 13.10
N LEU A 85 12.72 -8.75 12.34
CA LEU A 85 14.11 -9.18 12.30
C LEU A 85 14.81 -8.90 13.64
N SER A 86 14.52 -7.77 14.29
CA SER A 86 15.04 -7.43 15.63
C SER A 86 14.57 -8.47 16.67
N ARG A 87 13.29 -8.84 16.61
CA ARG A 87 12.69 -9.81 17.53
C ARG A 87 13.25 -11.23 17.32
N ALA A 88 13.44 -11.63 16.06
CA ALA A 88 14.06 -12.91 15.74
C ALA A 88 15.52 -12.93 16.21
N LEU A 89 16.29 -11.88 15.94
CA LEU A 89 17.70 -11.78 16.33
C LEU A 89 17.88 -11.78 17.85
N SER A 90 17.10 -10.97 18.58
CA SER A 90 17.15 -10.92 20.05
C SER A 90 16.78 -12.26 20.68
N SER A 91 15.75 -12.95 20.18
CA SER A 91 15.39 -14.29 20.64
C SER A 91 16.51 -15.30 20.41
N ARG A 92 17.15 -15.28 19.24
CA ARG A 92 18.31 -16.15 18.95
C ARG A 92 19.49 -15.84 19.84
N LEU A 93 19.80 -14.56 20.05
CA LEU A 93 20.91 -14.14 20.90
C LEU A 93 20.67 -14.52 22.37
N SER A 94 19.44 -14.32 22.86
CA SER A 94 19.03 -14.73 24.20
C SER A 94 19.15 -16.25 24.38
N SER A 95 18.67 -17.04 23.41
CA SER A 95 18.77 -18.51 23.47
C SER A 95 20.23 -19.00 23.44
N LEU A 96 21.10 -18.32 22.68
CA LEU A 96 22.52 -18.61 22.69
C LEU A 96 23.17 -18.23 24.04
N ALA A 97 22.80 -17.07 24.59
CA ALA A 97 23.29 -16.62 25.88
C ALA A 97 22.87 -17.56 27.02
N THR A 98 21.61 -18.00 27.05
CA THR A 98 21.13 -18.97 28.06
C THR A 98 21.82 -20.32 27.90
N SER A 99 21.98 -20.83 26.68
CA SER A 99 22.69 -22.11 26.47
C SER A 99 24.17 -22.04 26.88
N ILE A 100 24.83 -20.89 26.68
CA ILE A 100 26.19 -20.67 27.16
C ILE A 100 26.20 -20.58 28.69
N ALA A 101 25.25 -19.85 29.29
CA ALA A 101 25.15 -19.68 30.73
C ALA A 101 24.86 -21.02 31.44
N GLU A 102 23.97 -21.86 30.93
CA GLU A 102 23.67 -23.20 31.44
C GLU A 102 24.92 -24.09 31.41
N LYS A 103 25.63 -24.14 30.27
CA LYS A 103 26.87 -24.91 30.13
C LYS A 103 28.01 -24.39 31.00
N ALA A 104 28.06 -23.09 31.23
CA ALA A 104 29.05 -22.48 32.11
C ALA A 104 28.71 -22.74 33.58
N HIS A 105 27.43 -22.73 33.95
CA HIS A 105 26.96 -23.01 35.31
C HIS A 105 27.33 -24.43 35.77
N ASP A 106 27.23 -25.43 34.88
CA ASP A 106 27.66 -26.81 35.17
C ASP A 106 29.19 -26.94 35.36
N ALA A 107 29.96 -25.98 34.85
CA ALA A 107 31.42 -25.98 34.89
C ALA A 107 32.00 -25.06 35.99
N LEU A 108 31.18 -24.21 36.62
CA LEU A 108 31.62 -23.18 37.55
C LEU A 108 31.26 -23.50 39.00
N LEU A 109 32.16 -23.17 39.92
CA LEU A 109 31.92 -23.30 41.35
C LEU A 109 31.02 -22.16 41.88
N PRO A 110 30.29 -22.36 43.00
CA PRO A 110 29.43 -21.33 43.56
C PRO A 110 30.23 -20.09 43.96
N GLY A 111 29.91 -18.93 43.37
CA GLY A 111 30.53 -17.63 43.67
C GLY A 111 31.58 -17.15 42.68
N GLU A 112 31.85 -17.90 41.60
CA GLU A 112 32.78 -17.49 40.55
C GLU A 112 32.02 -16.76 39.42
N GLU A 113 32.30 -15.47 39.23
CA GLU A 113 31.67 -14.65 38.20
C GLU A 113 32.51 -14.71 36.92
N VAL A 114 31.99 -15.32 35.85
CA VAL A 114 32.72 -15.42 34.59
C VAL A 114 32.26 -14.37 33.60
N THR A 115 33.09 -13.36 33.40
CA THR A 115 33.01 -12.47 32.25
C THR A 115 33.60 -13.16 31.02
N LEU A 116 32.77 -13.85 30.24
CA LEU A 116 33.18 -14.45 28.97
C LEU A 116 33.29 -13.36 27.89
N ALA A 117 34.50 -12.84 27.68
CA ALA A 117 34.84 -12.11 26.46
C ALA A 117 35.09 -13.13 25.34
N LEU A 118 34.06 -13.41 24.52
CA LEU A 118 34.13 -14.37 23.41
C LEU A 118 35.18 -13.94 22.35
N PRO A 119 36.31 -14.65 22.19
CA PRO A 119 37.21 -14.44 21.06
C PRO A 119 36.71 -15.32 19.89
N ALA A 120 36.45 -14.75 18.71
CA ALA A 120 36.02 -15.52 17.53
C ALA A 120 37.24 -16.11 16.79
N PRO A 121 37.21 -17.37 16.26
CA PRO A 121 36.99 -17.52 14.82
C PRO A 121 36.55 -18.92 14.24
N GLU A 122 35.58 -19.66 14.80
CA GLU A 122 34.90 -20.76 14.02
C GLU A 122 33.37 -20.62 13.95
N LYS A 123 32.78 -19.89 14.90
CA LYS A 123 31.40 -19.36 14.82
C LYS A 123 31.28 -18.16 13.85
N ILE A 124 32.19 -18.05 12.88
CA ILE A 124 32.25 -16.94 11.91
C ILE A 124 31.01 -16.89 11.03
N LYS A 125 30.37 -18.02 10.69
CA LYS A 125 29.12 -18.00 9.92
C LYS A 125 27.95 -17.43 10.71
N VAL A 126 27.80 -17.80 11.97
CA VAL A 126 26.72 -17.29 12.84
C VAL A 126 26.97 -15.82 13.18
N LEU A 127 28.23 -15.45 13.47
CA LEU A 127 28.58 -14.06 13.70
C LEU A 127 28.46 -13.24 12.41
N ALA A 128 28.89 -13.73 11.26
CA ALA A 128 28.73 -13.04 9.97
C ALA A 128 27.25 -12.94 9.56
N GLN A 129 26.43 -13.95 9.84
CA GLN A 129 24.98 -13.89 9.65
C GLN A 129 24.32 -12.91 10.63
N ALA A 130 24.75 -12.86 11.89
CA ALA A 130 24.27 -11.89 12.87
C ALA A 130 24.72 -10.46 12.52
N THR A 131 25.96 -10.27 12.08
CA THR A 131 26.52 -8.98 11.64
C THR A 131 25.90 -8.53 10.32
N ALA A 132 25.63 -9.45 9.38
CA ALA A 132 24.89 -9.14 8.15
C ALA A 132 23.42 -8.82 8.46
N SER A 133 22.79 -9.54 9.39
CA SER A 133 21.40 -9.29 9.81
C SER A 133 21.28 -7.95 10.56
N THR A 134 22.24 -7.59 11.42
CA THR A 134 22.26 -6.29 12.11
C THR A 134 22.54 -5.14 11.14
N LYS A 135 23.45 -5.31 10.17
CA LYS A 135 23.67 -4.32 9.10
C LYS A 135 22.43 -4.14 8.23
N ALA A 136 21.80 -5.24 7.81
CA ALA A 136 20.56 -5.20 7.02
C ALA A 136 19.40 -4.56 7.81
N LEU A 137 19.33 -4.81 9.12
CA LEU A 137 18.37 -4.19 10.01
C LEU A 137 18.60 -2.69 10.14
N ALA A 138 19.83 -2.27 10.37
CA ALA A 138 20.22 -0.87 10.43
C ALA A 138 19.93 -0.15 9.10
N SER A 139 20.26 -0.76 7.96
CA SER A 139 19.98 -0.18 6.64
C SER A 139 18.48 -0.08 6.37
N THR A 140 17.70 -1.09 6.76
CA THR A 140 16.24 -1.10 6.62
C THR A 140 15.61 0.00 7.46
N LYS A 141 16.04 0.16 8.71
CA LYS A 141 15.55 1.23 9.61
C LYS A 141 15.96 2.61 9.12
N ALA A 142 17.19 2.78 8.63
CA ALA A 142 17.66 4.04 8.05
C ALA A 142 16.86 4.43 6.81
N LEU A 143 16.59 3.48 5.91
CA LEU A 143 15.78 3.72 4.72
C LEU A 143 14.33 4.08 5.09
N ALA A 144 13.71 3.35 6.03
CA ALA A 144 12.37 3.67 6.51
C ALA A 144 12.31 5.08 7.12
N SER A 145 13.30 5.44 7.96
CA SER A 145 13.40 6.78 8.54
C SER A 145 13.58 7.88 7.48
N LEU A 146 14.38 7.63 6.45
CA LEU A 146 14.58 8.58 5.35
C LEU A 146 13.31 8.79 4.54
N ILE A 147 12.57 7.71 4.25
CA ILE A 147 11.29 7.79 3.56
C ILE A 147 10.28 8.58 4.42
N SER A 148 10.19 8.27 5.71
CA SER A 148 9.30 8.98 6.64
C SER A 148 9.60 10.48 6.65
N ASP A 149 10.88 10.86 6.77
CA ASP A 149 11.32 12.25 6.76
C ASP A 149 10.98 12.96 5.43
N PHE A 150 11.25 12.30 4.30
CA PHE A 150 10.90 12.82 2.97
C PHE A 150 9.39 13.04 2.82
N ARG A 151 8.57 12.09 3.28
CA ARG A 151 7.11 12.20 3.20
C ARG A 151 6.59 13.38 4.02
N VAL A 152 7.05 13.54 5.26
CA VAL A 152 6.68 14.69 6.11
C VAL A 152 7.15 16.00 5.48
N PHE A 153 8.37 16.02 4.92
CA PHE A 153 8.90 17.19 4.21
C PHE A 153 7.99 17.60 3.05
N VAL A 154 7.64 16.68 2.15
CA VAL A 154 6.77 16.98 0.99
C VAL A 154 5.35 17.37 1.42
N ARG A 155 4.87 16.92 2.58
CA ARG A 155 3.58 17.37 3.14
C ARG A 155 3.57 18.84 3.56
N LEU A 156 4.70 19.54 3.67
CA LEU A 156 4.74 20.98 3.99
C LEU A 156 3.88 21.81 3.02
N TRP A 157 3.78 21.40 1.76
CA TRP A 157 2.95 22.04 0.73
C TRP A 157 1.47 21.63 0.78
N GLY A 158 1.08 20.73 1.68
CA GLY A 158 -0.28 20.18 1.80
C GLY A 158 -1.36 21.23 2.05
N LEU A 159 -1.03 22.35 2.70
CA LEU A 159 -1.98 23.46 2.93
C LEU A 159 -2.51 24.04 1.63
N VAL A 160 -1.70 24.08 0.57
CA VAL A 160 -2.14 24.57 -0.75
C VAL A 160 -3.19 23.63 -1.33
N GLY A 161 -2.99 22.32 -1.21
CA GLY A 161 -3.96 21.31 -1.63
C GLY A 161 -5.26 21.40 -0.85
N ILE A 162 -5.18 21.57 0.49
CA ILE A 162 -6.37 21.72 1.34
C ILE A 162 -7.13 23.01 1.03
N TYR A 163 -6.43 24.12 0.77
CA TYR A 163 -7.06 25.37 0.33
C TYR A 163 -7.80 25.19 -0.99
N MET A 164 -7.18 24.55 -1.98
CA MET A 164 -7.82 24.27 -3.27
C MET A 164 -9.04 23.37 -3.11
N TRP A 165 -8.96 22.33 -2.27
CA TRP A 165 -10.10 21.48 -1.92
C TRP A 165 -11.25 22.27 -1.27
N GLY A 166 -10.93 23.19 -0.34
CA GLY A 166 -11.91 24.09 0.25
C GLY A 166 -12.54 25.05 -0.76
N ARG A 167 -11.73 25.59 -1.68
CA ARG A 167 -12.20 26.47 -2.76
C ARG A 167 -13.12 25.72 -3.74
N GLU A 168 -12.75 24.53 -4.19
CA GLU A 168 -13.57 23.71 -5.09
C GLU A 168 -14.89 23.32 -4.43
N THR A 169 -14.84 22.97 -3.14
CA THR A 169 -16.03 22.71 -2.33
C THR A 169 -16.91 23.95 -2.28
N TRP A 170 -16.35 25.13 -2.00
CA TRP A 170 -17.08 26.39 -1.96
C TRP A 170 -17.75 26.74 -3.31
N LEU A 171 -17.01 26.60 -4.41
CA LEU A 171 -17.48 26.89 -5.77
C LEU A 171 -18.50 25.89 -6.32
N SER A 172 -18.65 24.74 -5.67
CA SER A 172 -19.64 23.72 -6.01
C SER A 172 -20.79 23.76 -4.99
N PRO A 173 -21.72 24.73 -5.05
CA PRO A 173 -22.83 24.81 -4.10
C PRO A 173 -23.76 23.60 -4.22
N LEU A 174 -24.48 23.29 -3.13
CA LEU A 174 -25.51 22.26 -3.18
C LEU A 174 -26.65 22.75 -4.07
N ALA A 175 -27.21 21.85 -4.88
CA ALA A 175 -28.41 22.13 -5.64
C ALA A 175 -29.56 22.52 -4.69
N GLU A 176 -30.36 23.52 -5.07
CA GLU A 176 -31.56 23.87 -4.32
C GLU A 176 -32.51 22.67 -4.30
N GLY A 177 -32.78 22.12 -3.11
CA GLY A 177 -33.52 20.88 -2.93
C GLY A 177 -32.68 19.61 -2.72
N GLY A 178 -31.35 19.74 -2.60
CA GLY A 178 -30.44 18.61 -2.41
C GLY A 178 -30.85 17.63 -1.30
N SER A 179 -30.60 16.35 -1.55
CA SER A 179 -30.98 15.23 -0.69
C SER A 179 -30.37 15.37 0.72
N ARG A 180 -31.02 14.79 1.74
CA ARG A 180 -30.47 14.76 3.11
C ARG A 180 -29.06 14.17 3.13
N LYS A 181 -28.80 13.17 2.29
CA LYS A 181 -27.49 12.55 2.05
C LYS A 181 -26.44 13.60 1.69
N GLU A 182 -26.72 14.42 0.68
CA GLU A 182 -25.78 15.43 0.16
C GLU A 182 -25.46 16.50 1.20
N ARG A 183 -26.44 16.91 2.00
CA ARG A 183 -26.23 17.87 3.10
C ARG A 183 -25.32 17.31 4.18
N VAL A 184 -25.52 16.04 4.56
CA VAL A 184 -24.65 15.38 5.54
C VAL A 184 -23.25 15.21 4.99
N LEU A 185 -23.10 14.71 3.76
CA LEU A 185 -21.80 14.55 3.11
C LEU A 185 -21.08 15.89 2.97
N ARG A 186 -21.80 16.97 2.67
CA ARG A 186 -21.24 18.32 2.64
C ARG A 186 -20.72 18.77 3.99
N GLY A 187 -21.49 18.56 5.06
CA GLY A 187 -21.06 18.86 6.42
C GLY A 187 -19.80 18.08 6.80
N VAL A 188 -19.75 16.80 6.42
CA VAL A 188 -18.56 15.95 6.60
C VAL A 188 -17.37 16.52 5.84
N THR A 189 -17.51 16.89 4.56
CA THR A 189 -16.44 17.48 3.75
C THR A 189 -15.87 18.75 4.39
N TRP A 190 -16.73 19.68 4.85
CA TRP A 190 -16.25 20.88 5.54
C TRP A 190 -15.56 20.58 6.88
N GLY A 191 -16.08 19.61 7.64
CA GLY A 191 -15.43 19.12 8.85
C GLY A 191 -14.04 18.54 8.57
N GLN A 192 -13.89 17.78 7.48
CA GLN A 192 -12.61 17.21 7.08
C GLN A 192 -11.63 18.28 6.62
N ILE A 193 -12.07 19.27 5.83
CA ILE A 193 -11.22 20.41 5.43
C ILE A 193 -10.69 21.13 6.67
N ALA A 194 -11.56 21.42 7.65
CA ALA A 194 -11.16 22.08 8.88
C ALA A 194 -10.17 21.23 9.70
N ALA A 195 -10.46 19.93 9.87
CA ALA A 195 -9.58 19.00 10.57
C ALA A 195 -8.21 18.86 9.90
N CYS A 196 -8.19 18.66 8.57
CA CYS A 196 -6.94 18.57 7.79
C CYS A 196 -6.15 19.87 7.82
N THR A 197 -6.81 21.03 7.82
CA THR A 197 -6.13 22.33 7.95
C THR A 197 -5.42 22.44 9.29
N ALA A 198 -6.11 22.13 10.39
CA ALA A 198 -5.53 22.15 11.73
C ALA A 198 -4.38 21.13 11.87
N TYR A 199 -4.58 19.91 11.36
CA TYR A 199 -3.54 18.89 11.29
C TYR A 199 -2.29 19.40 10.56
N GLN A 200 -2.44 19.94 9.36
CA GLN A 200 -1.30 20.33 8.52
C GLN A 200 -0.54 21.53 9.10
N VAL A 201 -1.24 22.51 9.69
CA VAL A 201 -0.58 23.65 10.37
C VAL A 201 0.28 23.16 11.54
N LEU A 202 -0.26 22.27 12.36
CA LEU A 202 0.44 21.74 13.53
C LEU A 202 1.59 20.81 13.15
N GLU A 203 1.39 19.92 12.17
CA GLU A 203 2.44 19.04 11.66
C GLU A 203 3.59 19.87 11.06
N ASN A 204 3.30 20.87 10.23
CA ASN A 204 4.31 21.72 9.63
C ASN A 204 5.16 22.42 10.70
N GLY A 205 4.53 22.99 11.73
CA GLY A 205 5.25 23.65 12.81
C GLY A 205 6.08 22.68 13.65
N ALA A 206 5.54 21.50 13.97
CA ALA A 206 6.27 20.48 14.74
C ALA A 206 7.47 19.94 13.96
N TYR A 207 7.32 19.75 12.65
CA TYR A 207 8.41 19.33 11.77
C TYR A 207 9.51 20.39 11.65
N LEU A 208 9.15 21.66 11.44
CA LEU A 208 10.14 22.75 11.39
C LEU A 208 10.86 22.94 12.73
N ALA A 209 10.16 22.71 13.86
CA ALA A 209 10.77 22.68 15.18
C ALA A 209 11.78 21.54 15.34
N SER A 210 11.43 20.31 14.91
CA SER A 210 12.31 19.14 15.02
C SER A 210 13.60 19.29 14.18
N LYS A 211 13.56 20.10 13.12
CA LYS A 211 14.73 20.48 12.30
C LYS A 211 15.50 21.69 12.84
N GLY A 212 15.07 22.29 13.95
CA GLY A 212 15.73 23.44 14.56
C GLY A 212 15.56 24.76 13.79
N ILE A 213 14.60 24.85 12.87
CA ILE A 213 14.32 26.06 12.08
C ILE A 213 13.59 27.10 12.94
N LEU A 214 12.73 26.65 13.85
CA LEU A 214 12.04 27.52 14.81
C LEU A 214 12.96 27.83 16.01
N ASN A 215 13.63 28.97 15.97
CA ASN A 215 14.67 29.38 16.93
C ASN A 215 14.22 30.45 17.94
N THR A 216 12.92 30.70 18.07
CA THR A 216 12.41 31.71 19.02
C THR A 216 12.39 31.18 20.47
N VAL A 217 12.33 32.07 21.46
CA VAL A 217 12.43 31.73 22.90
C VAL A 217 11.42 30.64 23.34
N GLY A 218 10.23 30.60 22.73
CA GLY A 218 9.21 29.59 23.02
C GLY A 218 9.37 28.26 22.29
N TRP A 219 10.41 28.11 21.47
CA TRP A 219 10.72 26.91 20.66
C TRP A 219 12.12 26.36 20.94
N THR A 220 12.91 27.02 21.78
CA THR A 220 14.24 26.55 22.20
C THR A 220 14.21 25.89 23.59
N GLY A 221 15.21 25.06 23.87
CA GLY A 221 15.34 24.37 25.17
C GLY A 221 14.27 23.32 25.44
N GLU A 222 14.05 23.02 26.71
CA GLU A 222 13.09 22.00 27.16
C GLU A 222 11.63 22.40 26.86
N GLN A 223 11.31 23.69 26.94
CA GLN A 223 9.97 24.21 26.64
C GLN A 223 9.63 24.03 25.16
N GLY A 224 10.59 24.26 24.26
CA GLY A 224 10.44 24.00 22.83
C GLY A 224 10.12 22.55 22.52
N LYS A 225 10.85 21.61 23.12
CA LYS A 225 10.60 20.16 22.95
C LYS A 225 9.20 19.75 23.44
N LYS A 226 8.77 20.25 24.61
CA LYS A 226 7.40 19.99 25.12
C LYS A 226 6.33 20.53 24.16
N ARG A 227 6.56 21.72 23.58
CA ARG A 227 5.65 22.31 22.60
C ARG A 227 5.62 21.50 21.30
N GLU A 228 6.77 21.07 20.80
CA GLU A 228 6.89 20.21 19.63
C GLU A 228 6.10 18.91 19.81
N THR A 229 6.34 18.17 20.91
CA THR A 229 5.60 16.95 21.24
C THR A 229 4.10 17.21 21.31
N ARG A 230 3.68 18.31 21.96
CA ARG A 230 2.27 18.68 22.03
C ARG A 230 1.68 18.94 20.63
N TRP A 231 2.41 19.57 19.73
CA TRP A 231 1.94 19.82 18.36
C TRP A 231 1.81 18.52 17.55
N TRP A 232 2.74 17.58 17.70
CA TRP A 232 2.62 16.22 17.13
C TRP A 232 1.39 15.47 17.64
N VAL A 233 1.09 15.56 18.92
CA VAL A 233 -0.09 14.90 19.51
C VAL A 233 -1.39 15.55 19.03
N TRP A 234 -1.46 16.88 19.05
CA TRP A 234 -2.66 17.59 18.61
C TRP A 234 -2.92 17.45 17.10
N SER A 235 -1.87 17.47 16.28
CA SER A 235 -2.02 17.18 14.85
C SER A 235 -2.62 15.79 14.66
N SER A 236 -2.07 14.76 15.34
CA SER A 236 -2.59 13.39 15.29
C SER A 236 -4.06 13.27 15.71
N ARG A 237 -4.51 14.07 16.69
CA ARG A 237 -5.93 14.13 17.08
C ARG A 237 -6.82 14.69 15.99
N PHE A 238 -6.40 15.76 15.31
CA PHE A 238 -7.14 16.30 14.17
C PHE A 238 -7.18 15.33 12.99
N TRP A 239 -6.10 14.58 12.78
CA TRP A 239 -6.12 13.47 11.82
C TRP A 239 -7.10 12.37 12.25
N GLY A 240 -7.19 12.05 13.54
CA GLY A 240 -8.22 11.16 14.09
C GLY A 240 -9.64 11.67 13.84
N VAL A 241 -9.90 12.97 13.95
CA VAL A 241 -11.19 13.58 13.58
C VAL A 241 -11.48 13.35 12.09
N HIS A 242 -10.51 13.56 11.21
CA HIS A 242 -10.66 13.29 9.77
C HIS A 242 -11.01 11.82 9.50
N VAL A 243 -10.33 10.86 10.14
CA VAL A 243 -10.63 9.42 10.01
C VAL A 243 -12.03 9.10 10.54
N GLY A 244 -12.44 9.68 11.67
CA GLY A 244 -13.81 9.53 12.18
C GLY A 244 -14.87 10.07 11.22
N LEU A 245 -14.59 11.19 10.55
CA LEU A 245 -15.43 11.77 9.51
C LEU A 245 -15.47 10.92 8.24
N GLU A 246 -14.37 10.27 7.85
CA GLU A 246 -14.34 9.28 6.76
C GLU A 246 -15.20 8.05 7.08
N VAL A 247 -15.14 7.55 8.32
CA VAL A 247 -16.03 6.45 8.76
C VAL A 247 -17.50 6.88 8.67
N LEU A 248 -17.82 8.11 9.08
CA LEU A 248 -19.18 8.66 8.95
C LEU A 248 -19.59 8.79 7.47
N ARG A 249 -18.72 9.28 6.60
CA ARG A 249 -18.95 9.33 5.14
C ARG A 249 -19.26 7.94 4.59
N LEU A 250 -18.43 6.94 4.90
CA LEU A 250 -18.61 5.56 4.43
C LEU A 250 -19.91 4.94 4.94
N TRP A 251 -20.27 5.22 6.19
CA TRP A 251 -21.54 4.77 6.78
C TRP A 251 -22.75 5.40 6.08
N VAL A 252 -22.72 6.71 5.79
CA VAL A 252 -23.80 7.39 5.04
C VAL A 252 -23.93 6.80 3.63
N LEU A 253 -22.82 6.59 2.92
CA LEU A 253 -22.83 6.00 1.58
C LEU A 253 -23.40 4.59 1.59
N TRP A 254 -22.98 3.75 2.54
CA TRP A 254 -23.49 2.40 2.71
C TRP A 254 -25.00 2.40 2.99
N ARG A 255 -25.48 3.27 3.89
CA ARG A 255 -26.89 3.33 4.27
C ARG A 255 -27.81 3.78 3.14
N CYS A 256 -27.35 4.68 2.27
CA CYS A 256 -28.12 5.17 1.12
C CYS A 256 -28.06 4.21 -0.09
N LYS A 257 -26.96 3.46 -0.25
CA LYS A 257 -26.82 2.48 -1.34
C LYS A 257 -27.93 1.42 -1.31
N ASP A 258 -28.33 0.96 -0.12
CA ASP A 258 -29.42 0.00 0.04
C ASP A 258 -30.80 0.55 -0.40
N GLU A 259 -30.96 1.87 -0.47
CA GLU A 259 -32.19 2.52 -0.92
C GLU A 259 -32.21 2.69 -2.46
N GLU A 260 -31.06 3.01 -3.07
CA GLU A 260 -30.90 3.17 -4.52
C GLU A 260 -31.02 1.83 -5.28
N ILE A 261 -30.53 0.72 -4.70
CA ILE A 261 -30.63 -0.62 -5.32
C ILE A 261 -32.08 -1.07 -5.56
N LYS A 262 -33.03 -0.59 -4.75
CA LYS A 262 -34.45 -0.96 -4.87
C LYS A 262 -35.16 -0.25 -6.02
N TRP A 263 -34.55 0.77 -6.62
CA TRP A 263 -35.16 1.63 -7.64
C TRP A 263 -34.71 1.31 -9.07
N ASP A 264 -33.68 0.48 -9.26
CA ASP A 264 -32.91 0.38 -10.52
C ASP A 264 -33.26 -0.84 -11.41
N ASP A 265 -34.38 -1.53 -11.15
CA ASP A 265 -34.78 -2.76 -11.88
C ASP A 265 -35.29 -2.52 -13.32
N GLY A 266 -35.10 -1.32 -13.90
CA GLY A 266 -35.70 -0.88 -15.16
C GLY A 266 -34.76 -0.49 -16.31
N ALA A 267 -33.44 -0.71 -16.20
CA ALA A 267 -32.47 -0.19 -17.18
C ALA A 267 -32.23 -1.11 -18.41
N ASP A 268 -31.99 -0.49 -19.58
CA ASP A 268 -31.66 -1.14 -20.85
C ASP A 268 -30.35 -1.96 -20.79
N GLU A 269 -30.17 -2.99 -21.63
CA GLU A 269 -29.05 -3.96 -21.52
C GLU A 269 -27.64 -3.33 -21.64
N LYS A 270 -27.49 -2.24 -22.39
CA LYS A 270 -26.21 -1.50 -22.52
C LYS A 270 -25.98 -0.55 -21.36
N GLU A 271 -27.01 0.17 -20.94
CA GLU A 271 -26.95 1.07 -19.78
C GLU A 271 -26.73 0.28 -18.49
N GLY A 272 -27.41 -0.85 -18.33
CA GLY A 272 -27.22 -1.78 -17.22
C GLY A 272 -25.79 -2.36 -17.16
N LYS A 273 -25.10 -2.56 -18.28
CA LYS A 273 -23.68 -2.97 -18.28
C LYS A 273 -22.78 -1.87 -17.75
N LEU A 274 -22.98 -0.63 -18.21
CA LEU A 274 -22.23 0.54 -17.73
C LEU A 274 -22.48 0.79 -16.25
N LEU A 275 -23.74 0.83 -15.82
CA LEU A 275 -24.14 1.00 -14.41
C LEU A 275 -23.54 -0.09 -13.52
N ARG A 276 -23.50 -1.35 -14.00
CA ARG A 276 -22.89 -2.45 -13.26
C ARG A 276 -21.38 -2.31 -13.12
N GLU A 277 -20.71 -1.75 -14.12
CA GLU A 277 -19.27 -1.46 -14.05
C GLU A 277 -18.98 -0.28 -13.11
N GLU A 278 -19.80 0.76 -13.14
CA GLU A 278 -19.69 1.89 -12.22
C GLU A 278 -19.92 1.47 -10.77
N LYS A 279 -20.97 0.68 -10.51
CA LYS A 279 -21.25 0.13 -9.18
C LYS A 279 -20.10 -0.75 -8.67
N LYS A 280 -19.50 -1.56 -9.53
CA LYS A 280 -18.29 -2.34 -9.16
C LYS A 280 -17.10 -1.43 -8.84
N ARG A 281 -16.95 -0.30 -9.54
CA ARG A 281 -15.91 0.70 -9.27
C ARG A 281 -16.17 1.38 -7.93
N GLU A 282 -17.38 1.81 -7.67
CA GLU A 282 -17.78 2.43 -6.40
C GLU A 282 -17.59 1.47 -5.22
N ASP A 283 -18.01 0.21 -5.36
CA ASP A 283 -17.85 -0.81 -4.33
C ASP A 283 -16.38 -1.09 -4.01
N ARG A 284 -15.55 -1.07 -5.06
CA ARG A 284 -14.10 -1.20 -4.89
C ARG A 284 -13.52 -0.01 -4.14
N LEU A 285 -13.90 1.21 -4.50
CA LEU A 285 -13.42 2.43 -3.84
C LEU A 285 -13.89 2.48 -2.39
N TRP A 286 -15.14 2.12 -2.13
CA TRP A 286 -15.70 2.02 -0.78
C TRP A 286 -14.93 1.00 0.07
N TRP A 287 -14.65 -0.19 -0.46
CA TRP A 287 -13.87 -1.21 0.25
C TRP A 287 -12.42 -0.78 0.50
N ARG A 288 -11.79 -0.15 -0.48
CA ARG A 288 -10.45 0.42 -0.32
C ARG A 288 -10.42 1.42 0.84
N ASP A 289 -11.36 2.36 0.85
CA ASP A 289 -11.46 3.41 1.86
C ASP A 289 -11.82 2.82 3.23
N ALA A 290 -12.71 1.82 3.28
CA ALA A 290 -13.06 1.11 4.52
C ALA A 290 -11.88 0.36 5.13
N VAL A 291 -11.12 -0.39 4.33
CA VAL A 291 -9.92 -1.12 4.80
C VAL A 291 -8.84 -0.14 5.27
N SER A 292 -8.61 0.93 4.50
CA SER A 292 -7.62 1.94 4.85
C SER A 292 -7.96 2.65 6.16
N ASN A 293 -9.20 3.13 6.32
CA ASN A 293 -9.65 3.81 7.53
C ASN A 293 -9.74 2.86 8.74
N ALA A 294 -10.10 1.60 8.55
CA ALA A 294 -10.08 0.61 9.63
C ALA A 294 -8.66 0.37 10.17
N ALA A 295 -7.64 0.43 9.30
CA ALA A 295 -6.25 0.35 9.70
C ALA A 295 -5.75 1.66 10.34
N TYR A 296 -6.18 2.81 9.85
CA TYR A 296 -5.79 4.12 10.41
C TYR A 296 -6.48 4.45 11.75
N ALA A 297 -7.70 4.00 11.99
CA ALA A 297 -8.43 4.29 13.23
C ALA A 297 -7.62 3.99 14.50
N PRO A 298 -7.08 2.77 14.72
CA PRO A 298 -6.22 2.50 15.88
C PRO A 298 -4.90 3.29 15.88
N LEU A 299 -4.34 3.61 14.69
CA LEU A 299 -3.12 4.43 14.58
C LEU A 299 -3.34 5.87 15.06
N THR A 300 -4.49 6.47 14.72
CA THR A 300 -4.83 7.83 15.15
C THR A 300 -4.91 7.93 16.68
N ILE A 301 -5.44 6.90 17.34
CA ILE A 301 -5.51 6.82 18.80
C ILE A 301 -4.09 6.67 19.38
N HIS A 302 -3.28 5.78 18.79
CA HIS A 302 -1.90 5.58 19.20
C HIS A 302 -1.06 6.86 19.12
N TRP A 303 -1.15 7.64 18.04
CA TRP A 303 -0.41 8.91 17.92
C TRP A 303 -1.05 10.08 18.69
N SER A 304 -2.25 9.90 19.26
CA SER A 304 -2.94 10.91 20.08
C SER A 304 -2.49 10.93 21.55
N VAL A 305 -1.58 10.02 21.92
CA VAL A 305 -0.98 9.87 23.27
C VAL A 305 0.53 9.95 23.14
N GLU A 306 1.19 10.67 24.06
CA GLU A 306 2.64 10.94 23.99
C GLU A 306 3.51 9.66 23.98
N GLU A 307 3.12 8.65 24.77
CA GLU A 307 3.84 7.37 24.86
C GLU A 307 3.34 6.32 23.87
N GLY A 308 2.17 6.57 23.23
CA GLY A 308 1.48 5.58 22.42
C GLY A 308 0.91 4.40 23.21
N ILE A 309 -0.08 3.71 22.62
CA ILE A 309 -0.77 2.57 23.27
C ILE A 309 -0.44 1.19 22.68
N ALA A 310 0.32 1.15 21.58
CA ALA A 310 0.52 -0.04 20.76
C ALA A 310 2.01 -0.20 20.46
N GLY A 311 2.49 -1.44 20.38
CA GLY A 311 3.89 -1.70 20.07
C GLY A 311 4.24 -1.37 18.60
N ASP A 312 5.49 -1.00 18.35
CA ASP A 312 5.98 -0.51 17.05
C ASP A 312 5.75 -1.47 15.88
N ALA A 313 5.75 -2.79 16.13
CA ALA A 313 5.43 -3.80 15.13
C ALA A 313 3.96 -3.68 14.68
N TRP A 314 3.07 -3.35 15.61
CA TRP A 314 1.65 -3.22 15.34
C TRP A 314 1.31 -1.94 14.58
N VAL A 315 1.98 -0.85 14.95
CA VAL A 315 1.96 0.42 14.20
C VAL A 315 2.39 0.19 12.75
N SER A 316 3.53 -0.49 12.57
CA SER A 316 4.06 -0.80 11.24
C SER A 316 3.14 -1.70 10.42
N PHE A 317 2.51 -2.68 11.04
CA PHE A 317 1.59 -3.57 10.35
C PHE A 317 0.32 -2.85 9.87
N LEU A 318 -0.30 -2.06 10.75
CA LEU A 318 -1.50 -1.30 10.40
C LEU A 318 -1.21 -0.27 9.32
N GLY A 319 -0.07 0.44 9.41
CA GLY A 319 0.35 1.38 8.38
C GLY A 319 0.61 0.71 7.02
N MET A 320 1.17 -0.51 7.03
CA MET A 320 1.36 -1.32 5.82
C MET A 320 0.02 -1.72 5.19
N ILE A 321 -1.00 -2.09 5.99
CA ILE A 321 -2.33 -2.39 5.47
C ILE A 321 -2.96 -1.15 4.85
N ALA A 322 -2.90 0.00 5.54
CA ALA A 322 -3.51 1.23 5.07
C ALA A 322 -2.89 1.70 3.75
N GLY A 323 -1.56 1.78 3.69
CA GLY A 323 -0.83 2.11 2.46
C GLY A 323 -1.04 1.06 1.36
N GLY A 324 -1.01 -0.23 1.73
CA GLY A 324 -1.15 -1.34 0.80
C GLY A 324 -2.52 -1.38 0.11
N ALA A 325 -3.60 -1.09 0.84
CA ALA A 325 -4.94 -1.00 0.24
C ALA A 325 -5.00 0.08 -0.85
N MET A 326 -4.43 1.26 -0.57
CA MET A 326 -4.34 2.36 -1.53
C MET A 326 -3.40 2.01 -2.70
N LEU A 327 -2.27 1.35 -2.43
CA LEU A 327 -1.29 0.96 -3.44
C LEU A 327 -1.85 -0.06 -4.42
N VAL A 328 -2.65 -1.03 -3.95
CA VAL A 328 -3.29 -2.02 -4.82
C VAL A 328 -4.25 -1.35 -5.80
N ASP A 329 -5.03 -0.38 -5.35
CA ASP A 329 -5.94 0.38 -6.22
C ASP A 329 -5.19 1.30 -7.19
N ALA A 330 -4.15 1.99 -6.72
CA ALA A 330 -3.25 2.79 -7.57
C ALA A 330 -2.58 1.94 -8.64
N TRP A 331 -2.04 0.77 -8.27
CA TRP A 331 -1.40 -0.16 -9.19
C TRP A 331 -2.38 -0.65 -10.25
N ARG A 332 -3.63 -0.97 -9.88
CA ARG A 332 -4.65 -1.37 -10.85
C ARG A 332 -4.99 -0.25 -11.84
N SER A 333 -4.96 1.00 -11.40
CA SER A 333 -5.22 2.16 -12.26
C SER A 333 -4.10 2.45 -13.27
N THR A 334 -2.93 1.83 -13.14
CA THR A 334 -1.83 1.90 -14.13
C THR A 334 -1.91 0.85 -15.24
N ALA A 335 -2.86 -0.08 -15.15
CA ALA A 335 -2.91 -1.29 -15.96
C ALA A 335 -3.64 -1.14 -17.30
#